data_AF-A0A839UML1-F1
#
_entry.id   AF-A0A839UML1-F1
#
_cell.length_a   1.000
_cell.length_b   1.000
_cell.length_c   1.000
_cell.angle_alpha   90.00
_cell.angle_beta   90.00
_cell.angle_gamma   90.00
#
_symmetry.space_group_name_H-M   'P 1'
#
loop_
_entity.id
_entity.type
_entity.pdbx_description
1 polymer ?
#
loop_
_entity_poly.entity_id
_entity_poly.type
_entity_poly.pdbx_seq_one_letter_code
_entity_poly.pdbx_strand_id
1 'polypeptide(L)'
;MNQKHPGLNQLTLAQEQEIAKDATTLLITVCVLNRWSMQDIANFYDLEETAIIQKLALLDRLGIIELLPNSRIKLKVAANFHWHTGGPIANFFKRTIERELFDADFSEPPNQLFILNGMFSPQSAQALGRKLEKLAHEFNQLNDADAGLEINARNGVTLVLAMRDWQYNAFKPFYVKKPRTRRGVNAASIFHGVA
;
A
#
# COMPACT_ATOMS: atom_id res chain seq x y z
N MET A 1 10.06 -31.18 -5.48
CA MET A 1 8.65 -30.75 -5.61
C MET A 1 8.46 -29.50 -4.77
N ASN A 2 8.55 -28.31 -5.36
CA ASN A 2 8.29 -27.05 -4.64
C ASN A 2 6.79 -26.77 -4.68
N GLN A 3 6.07 -27.10 -3.61
CA GLN A 3 4.69 -26.65 -3.42
C GLN A 3 4.73 -25.13 -3.18
N LYS A 4 4.40 -24.35 -4.22
CA LYS A 4 4.01 -22.95 -4.06
C LYS A 4 2.68 -22.94 -3.31
N HIS A 5 2.72 -22.71 -2.01
CA HIS A 5 1.50 -22.39 -1.26
C HIS A 5 0.93 -21.10 -1.86
N PRO A 6 -0.36 -21.07 -2.29
CA PRO A 6 -0.97 -19.82 -2.72
C PRO A 6 -1.05 -18.94 -1.47
N GLY A 7 -0.13 -17.98 -1.35
CA GLY A 7 -0.09 -17.05 -0.24
C GLY A 7 -1.37 -16.20 -0.20
N LEU A 8 -1.62 -15.55 0.92
CA LEU A 8 -2.71 -14.58 1.04
C LEU A 8 -2.47 -13.41 0.08
N ASN A 9 -3.33 -13.22 -0.93
CA ASN A 9 -3.27 -12.07 -1.83
C ASN A 9 -3.73 -10.76 -1.15
N GLN A 10 -4.52 -10.87 -0.09
CA GLN A 10 -5.05 -9.76 0.69
C GLN A 10 -5.35 -10.24 2.12
N LEU A 11 -5.15 -9.37 3.12
CA LEU A 11 -5.58 -9.65 4.50
C LEU A 11 -7.07 -9.46 4.64
N THR A 12 -7.71 -10.17 5.56
CA THR A 12 -9.07 -9.85 6.00
C THR A 12 -9.13 -8.46 6.63
N LEU A 13 -10.28 -7.80 6.55
CA LEU A 13 -10.50 -6.52 7.22
C LEU A 13 -10.21 -6.58 8.73
N ALA A 14 -10.53 -7.69 9.39
CA ALA A 14 -10.25 -7.87 10.82
C ALA A 14 -8.74 -7.91 11.11
N GLN A 15 -7.95 -8.57 10.27
CA GLN A 15 -6.49 -8.55 10.37
C GLN A 15 -5.94 -7.12 10.15
N GLU A 16 -6.41 -6.42 9.12
CA GLU A 16 -5.99 -5.02 8.90
C GLU A 16 -6.36 -4.11 10.07
N GLN A 17 -7.53 -4.30 10.66
CA GLN A 17 -7.96 -3.56 11.86
C GLN A 17 -7.02 -3.83 13.03
N GLU A 18 -6.67 -5.10 13.26
CA GLU A 18 -5.77 -5.46 14.36
C GLU A 18 -4.39 -4.81 14.19
N ILE A 19 -3.84 -4.84 12.97
CA ILE A 19 -2.56 -4.21 12.65
C ILE A 19 -2.62 -2.69 12.81
N ALA A 20 -3.70 -2.06 12.32
CA ALA A 20 -3.84 -0.61 12.30
C ALA A 20 -4.13 0.03 13.68
N LYS A 21 -4.34 -0.77 14.74
CA LYS A 21 -4.54 -0.27 16.11
C LYS A 21 -3.28 0.35 16.71
N ASP A 22 -2.11 -0.07 16.25
CA ASP A 22 -0.83 0.28 16.83
C ASP A 22 0.19 0.58 15.73
N ALA A 23 0.77 1.78 15.75
CA ALA A 23 1.70 2.24 14.73
C ALA A 23 2.93 1.33 14.63
N THR A 24 3.44 0.82 15.77
CA THR A 24 4.58 -0.09 15.81
C THR A 24 4.25 -1.43 15.15
N THR A 25 3.04 -1.96 15.37
CA THR A 25 2.58 -3.19 14.71
C THR A 25 2.49 -3.00 13.20
N LEU A 26 1.94 -1.87 12.74
CA LEU A 26 1.90 -1.56 11.31
C LEU A 26 3.30 -1.41 10.71
N LEU A 27 4.20 -0.68 11.36
CA LEU A 27 5.59 -0.51 10.92
C LEU A 27 6.29 -1.86 10.73
N ILE A 28 6.24 -2.72 11.75
CA ILE A 28 6.84 -4.05 11.70
C ILE A 28 6.19 -4.90 10.60
N THR A 29 4.87 -4.81 10.43
CA THR A 29 4.17 -5.51 9.34
C THR A 29 4.73 -5.10 7.98
N VAL A 30 4.90 -3.79 7.73
CA VAL A 30 5.46 -3.28 6.48
C VAL A 30 6.91 -3.74 6.28
N CYS A 31 7.75 -3.69 7.32
CA CYS A 31 9.13 -4.16 7.24
C CYS A 31 9.19 -5.65 6.85
N VAL A 32 8.39 -6.46 7.53
CA VAL A 32 8.32 -7.91 7.29
C VAL A 32 7.82 -8.24 5.88
N LEU A 33 6.79 -7.54 5.39
CA LEU A 33 6.32 -7.69 4.01
C LEU A 33 7.39 -7.31 2.98
N ASN A 34 8.26 -6.35 3.32
CA ASN A 34 9.45 -5.98 2.54
C ASN A 34 10.66 -6.89 2.83
N ARG A 35 10.44 -8.05 3.45
CA ARG A 35 11.44 -9.09 3.72
C ARG A 35 12.58 -8.66 4.65
N TRP A 36 12.33 -7.68 5.51
CA TRP A 36 13.30 -7.31 6.55
C TRP A 36 13.38 -8.44 7.58
N SER A 37 14.59 -8.78 8.01
CA SER A 37 14.79 -9.66 9.15
C SER A 37 14.46 -8.93 10.45
N MET A 38 14.26 -9.68 11.53
CA MET A 38 14.13 -9.09 12.86
C MET A 38 15.34 -8.22 13.22
N GLN A 39 16.54 -8.66 12.84
CA GLN A 39 17.78 -7.92 13.12
C GLN A 39 17.83 -6.61 12.33
N ASP A 40 17.39 -6.60 11.08
CA ASP A 40 17.30 -5.37 10.28
C ASP A 40 16.38 -4.35 10.94
N ILE A 41 15.23 -4.80 11.46
CA ILE A 41 14.28 -3.93 12.17
C ILE A 41 14.92 -3.35 13.44
N ALA A 42 15.58 -4.19 14.25
CA ALA A 42 16.22 -3.77 15.50
C ALA A 42 17.43 -2.85 15.26
N ASN A 43 18.14 -3.03 14.15
CA ASN A 43 19.29 -2.19 13.81
C ASN A 43 18.88 -0.83 13.23
N PHE A 44 17.75 -0.79 12.51
CA PHE A 44 17.29 0.40 11.82
C PHE A 44 16.39 1.29 12.68
N TYR A 45 15.57 0.68 13.55
CA TYR A 45 14.67 1.39 14.45
C TYR A 45 15.09 1.21 15.90
N ASP A 46 14.99 2.28 16.68
CA ASP A 46 15.18 2.25 18.14
C ASP A 46 13.97 1.58 18.82
N LEU A 47 13.90 0.26 18.69
CA LEU A 47 12.84 -0.58 19.24
C LEU A 47 13.44 -1.70 20.08
N GLU A 48 12.88 -1.88 21.27
CA GLU A 48 13.22 -3.00 22.14
C GLU A 48 12.99 -4.35 21.45
N GLU A 49 13.96 -5.24 21.56
CA GLU A 49 13.92 -6.56 20.92
C GLU A 49 12.66 -7.35 21.34
N THR A 50 12.31 -7.26 22.62
CA THR A 50 11.10 -7.89 23.18
C THR A 50 9.82 -7.38 22.53
N ALA A 51 9.75 -6.08 22.21
CA ALA A 51 8.59 -5.49 21.54
C ALA A 51 8.49 -6.01 20.10
N ILE A 52 9.61 -6.11 19.38
CA ILE A 52 9.65 -6.66 18.02
C ILE A 52 9.16 -8.11 18.03
N ILE A 53 9.69 -8.95 18.92
CA ILE A 53 9.27 -10.36 19.05
C ILE A 53 7.77 -10.47 19.33
N GLN A 54 7.23 -9.65 20.24
CA GLN A 54 5.80 -9.64 20.54
C GLN A 54 4.95 -9.31 19.32
N LYS A 55 5.38 -8.34 18.50
CA LYS A 55 4.67 -8.00 17.26
C LYS A 55 4.81 -9.10 16.21
N LEU A 56 5.98 -9.70 16.05
CA LEU A 56 6.18 -10.84 15.14
C LEU A 56 5.30 -12.04 15.55
N ALA A 57 5.19 -12.34 16.84
CA ALA A 57 4.30 -13.38 17.36
C ALA A 57 2.81 -13.06 17.11
N LEU A 58 2.42 -11.78 17.17
CA LEU A 58 1.08 -11.35 16.77
C LEU A 58 0.84 -11.60 15.28
N LEU A 59 1.78 -11.24 14.41
CA LEU A 59 1.67 -11.46 12.96
C LEU A 59 1.63 -12.95 12.59
N ASP A 60 2.36 -13.79 13.32
CA ASP A 60 2.33 -15.25 13.20
C ASP A 60 0.94 -15.81 13.55
N ARG A 61 0.36 -15.36 14.68
CA ARG A 61 -1.01 -15.71 15.10
C ARG A 61 -2.07 -15.25 14.10
N LEU A 62 -1.88 -14.08 13.49
CA LEU A 62 -2.74 -13.58 12.43
C LEU A 62 -2.55 -14.36 11.12
N GLY A 63 -1.56 -15.26 11.02
CA GLY A 63 -1.32 -16.10 9.86
C GLY A 63 -0.66 -15.38 8.69
N ILE A 64 -0.08 -14.20 8.93
CA ILE A 64 0.60 -13.35 7.93
C ILE A 64 2.01 -13.87 7.68
N ILE A 65 2.65 -14.33 8.76
CA ILE A 65 3.96 -14.96 8.73
C ILE A 65 3.93 -16.31 9.44
N GLU A 66 5.00 -17.06 9.22
CA GLU A 66 5.43 -18.20 10.02
C GLU A 66 6.76 -17.81 10.67
N LEU A 67 6.79 -17.73 12.00
CA LEU A 67 8.01 -17.44 12.76
C LEU A 67 8.80 -18.75 12.99
N LEU A 68 10.01 -18.81 12.46
CA LEU A 68 10.88 -19.98 12.49
C LEU A 68 12.00 -19.81 13.54
N PRO A 69 12.66 -20.93 13.94
CA PRO A 69 13.80 -20.86 14.86
C PRO A 69 14.90 -19.92 14.37
N ASN A 70 15.56 -19.26 15.34
CA ASN A 70 16.55 -18.20 15.14
C ASN A 70 15.98 -16.92 14.50
N SER A 71 14.75 -16.56 14.88
CA SER A 71 14.07 -15.34 14.43
C SER A 71 13.95 -15.20 12.91
N ARG A 72 13.92 -16.35 12.22
CA ARG A 72 13.72 -16.38 10.77
C ARG A 72 12.24 -16.20 10.47
N ILE A 73 11.94 -15.37 9.49
CA ILE A 73 10.56 -15.02 9.15
C ILE A 73 10.25 -15.61 7.77
N LYS A 74 9.17 -16.39 7.69
CA LYS A 74 8.66 -16.89 6.41
C LYS A 74 7.30 -16.25 6.13
N LEU A 75 7.21 -15.52 5.02
CA LEU A 75 5.98 -14.87 4.60
C LEU A 75 4.94 -15.91 4.15
N LYS A 76 3.69 -15.73 4.59
CA LYS A 76 2.53 -16.51 4.15
C LYS A 76 1.61 -15.75 3.20
N VAL A 77 1.97 -14.50 2.88
CA VAL A 77 1.29 -13.69 1.86
C VAL A 77 1.83 -14.00 0.47
N ALA A 78 1.04 -13.72 -0.56
CA ALA A 78 1.48 -13.87 -1.95
C ALA A 78 2.38 -12.69 -2.37
N ALA A 79 3.15 -12.88 -3.44
CA ALA A 79 4.02 -11.83 -3.98
C ALA A 79 3.25 -10.61 -4.51
N ASN A 80 2.00 -10.79 -4.93
CA ASN A 80 1.09 -9.73 -5.40
C ASN A 80 0.16 -9.21 -4.29
N PHE A 81 0.61 -9.29 -3.03
CA PHE A 81 -0.15 -8.82 -1.88
C PHE A 81 -0.56 -7.35 -2.01
N HIS A 82 -1.81 -7.04 -1.65
CA HIS A 82 -2.28 -5.66 -1.56
C HIS A 82 -3.24 -5.44 -0.38
N TRP A 83 -3.22 -4.23 0.18
CA TRP A 83 -4.17 -3.79 1.21
C TRP A 83 -5.59 -3.62 0.64
N HIS A 84 -6.60 -3.60 1.50
CA HIS A 84 -7.95 -3.21 1.13
C HIS A 84 -8.02 -1.73 0.74
N THR A 85 -8.60 -1.45 -0.43
CA THR A 85 -8.95 -0.09 -0.85
C THR A 85 -9.92 0.51 0.16
N GLY A 86 -9.51 1.61 0.82
CA GLY A 86 -10.31 2.23 1.90
C GLY A 86 -10.34 1.43 3.20
N GLY A 87 -9.51 0.40 3.33
CA GLY A 87 -9.35 -0.39 4.55
C GLY A 87 -8.64 0.39 5.68
N PRO A 88 -8.56 -0.20 6.88
CA PRO A 88 -7.93 0.43 8.05
C PRO A 88 -6.50 0.93 7.79
N ILE A 89 -5.68 0.11 7.14
CA ILE A 89 -4.27 0.43 6.85
C ILE A 89 -4.18 1.53 5.78
N ALA A 90 -4.96 1.41 4.70
CA ALA A 90 -5.03 2.46 3.67
C ALA A 90 -5.46 3.81 4.27
N ASN A 91 -6.42 3.80 5.20
CA ASN A 91 -6.86 5.01 5.90
C ASN A 91 -5.83 5.55 6.89
N PHE A 92 -5.06 4.67 7.55
CA PHE A 92 -3.92 5.08 8.38
C PHE A 92 -2.88 5.81 7.55
N PHE A 93 -2.46 5.21 6.43
CA PHE A 93 -1.50 5.82 5.53
C PHE A 93 -2.03 7.13 4.95
N LYS A 94 -3.29 7.17 4.52
CA LYS A 94 -3.90 8.41 4.05
C LYS A 94 -3.79 9.53 5.10
N ARG A 95 -4.12 9.28 6.37
CA ARG A 95 -4.06 10.30 7.42
C ARG A 95 -2.63 10.76 7.74
N THR A 96 -1.67 9.85 7.65
CA THR A 96 -0.28 10.09 8.07
C THR A 96 0.54 10.70 6.92
N ILE A 97 0.47 10.08 5.73
CA ILE A 97 1.29 10.42 4.56
C ILE A 97 0.76 11.67 3.84
N GLU A 98 -0.53 11.99 3.91
CA GLU A 98 -1.10 13.12 3.15
C GLU A 98 -0.44 14.47 3.47
N ARG A 99 0.05 14.70 4.69
CA ARG A 99 0.82 15.92 5.00
C ARG A 99 2.29 15.74 4.71
N GLU A 100 2.90 14.70 5.29
CA GLU A 100 4.34 14.47 5.22
C GLU A 100 4.88 14.32 3.80
N LEU A 101 4.12 13.67 2.90
CA LEU A 101 4.55 13.51 1.52
C LEU A 101 4.47 14.82 0.74
N PHE A 102 3.42 15.61 0.94
CA PHE A 102 3.28 16.89 0.23
C PHE A 102 4.18 17.99 0.80
N ASP A 103 4.60 17.87 2.06
CA ASP A 103 5.56 18.77 2.72
C ASP A 103 7.03 18.35 2.47
N ALA A 104 7.28 17.23 1.80
CA ALA A 104 8.62 16.75 1.50
C ALA A 104 9.38 17.70 0.55
N ASP A 105 10.71 17.70 0.66
CA ASP A 105 11.56 18.40 -0.29
C ASP A 105 11.70 17.59 -1.58
N PHE A 106 11.24 18.18 -2.68
CA PHE A 106 11.28 17.63 -4.04
C PHE A 106 12.35 18.30 -4.92
N SER A 107 13.25 19.09 -4.32
CA SER A 107 14.31 19.80 -5.05
C SER A 107 15.43 18.88 -5.54
N GLU A 108 15.61 17.71 -4.91
CA GLU A 108 16.67 16.76 -5.24
C GLU A 108 16.16 15.33 -5.50
N PRO A 109 16.76 14.59 -6.45
CA PRO A 109 16.47 13.17 -6.64
C PRO A 109 16.75 12.33 -5.38
N PRO A 110 16.02 11.23 -5.16
CA PRO A 110 15.01 10.64 -6.04
C PRO A 110 13.59 11.20 -5.87
N ASN A 111 13.39 12.18 -4.97
CA ASN A 111 12.06 12.71 -4.67
C ASN A 111 11.48 13.46 -5.88
N GLN A 112 10.24 13.14 -6.26
CA GLN A 112 9.57 13.78 -7.40
C GLN A 112 8.09 14.04 -7.10
N LEU A 113 7.59 15.21 -7.51
CA LEU A 113 6.18 15.57 -7.42
C LEU A 113 5.64 15.97 -8.80
N PHE A 114 4.62 15.23 -9.28
CA PHE A 114 3.92 15.54 -10.52
C PHE A 114 2.46 15.92 -10.23
N ILE A 115 2.08 17.14 -10.58
CA ILE A 115 0.68 17.61 -10.52
C ILE A 115 0.17 17.77 -11.95
N LEU A 116 -0.64 16.81 -12.40
CA LEU A 116 -1.16 16.74 -13.77
C LEU A 116 -2.68 16.94 -13.79
N ASN A 117 -3.14 17.87 -14.62
CA ASN A 117 -4.56 18.18 -14.78
C ASN A 117 -4.94 18.00 -16.24
N GLY A 118 -6.03 17.26 -16.50
CA GLY A 118 -6.47 16.99 -17.86
C GLY A 118 -7.89 16.46 -17.90
N MET A 119 -8.51 16.58 -19.08
CA MET A 119 -9.80 15.98 -19.36
C MET A 119 -9.59 14.71 -20.17
N PHE A 120 -10.14 13.59 -19.69
CA PHE A 120 -10.04 12.31 -20.36
C PHE A 120 -11.40 11.85 -20.88
N SER A 121 -11.39 11.19 -22.03
CA SER A 121 -12.47 10.27 -22.39
C SER A 121 -12.48 9.08 -21.41
N PRO A 122 -13.60 8.36 -21.26
CA PRO A 122 -13.64 7.14 -20.46
C PRO A 122 -12.56 6.12 -20.85
N GLN A 123 -12.27 6.00 -22.15
CA GLN A 123 -11.25 5.09 -22.69
C GLN A 123 -9.84 5.52 -22.27
N SER A 124 -9.53 6.82 -22.35
CA SER A 124 -8.23 7.33 -21.91
C SER A 124 -8.04 7.21 -20.40
N ALA A 125 -9.10 7.46 -19.61
CA ALA A 125 -9.07 7.27 -18.16
C ALA A 125 -8.79 5.81 -17.79
N GLN A 126 -9.44 4.86 -18.47
CA GLN A 126 -9.19 3.43 -18.28
C GLN A 126 -7.78 3.03 -18.70
N ALA A 127 -7.28 3.57 -19.82
CA ALA A 127 -5.92 3.30 -20.29
C ALA A 127 -4.86 3.82 -19.31
N LEU A 128 -5.07 4.98 -18.71
CA LEU A 128 -4.21 5.51 -17.65
C LEU A 128 -4.28 4.65 -16.39
N GLY A 129 -5.47 4.20 -15.98
CA GLY A 129 -5.65 3.27 -14.85
C GLY A 129 -4.80 2.00 -14.99
N ARG A 130 -4.84 1.34 -16.15
CA ARG A 130 -4.00 0.16 -16.44
C ARG A 130 -2.49 0.45 -16.36
N LYS A 131 -2.05 1.67 -16.73
CA LYS A 131 -0.65 2.07 -16.61
C LYS A 131 -0.23 2.23 -15.14
N LEU A 132 -1.10 2.76 -14.29
CA LEU A 132 -0.86 2.87 -12.85
C LEU A 132 -0.74 1.50 -12.19
N GLU A 133 -1.62 0.56 -12.54
CA GLU A 133 -1.54 -0.83 -12.08
C GLU A 133 -0.23 -1.49 -12.50
N LYS A 134 0.18 -1.30 -13.76
CA LYS A 134 1.45 -1.82 -14.27
C LYS A 134 2.65 -1.23 -13.51
N LEU A 135 2.67 0.08 -13.25
CA LEU A 135 3.73 0.73 -12.50
C LEU A 135 3.81 0.21 -11.05
N ALA A 136 2.66 -0.02 -10.40
CA ALA A 136 2.62 -0.62 -9.07
C ALA A 136 3.22 -2.05 -9.06
N HIS A 137 2.99 -2.82 -10.12
CA HIS A 137 3.62 -4.14 -10.27
C HIS A 137 5.14 -4.03 -10.46
N GLU A 138 5.61 -3.12 -11.32
CA GLU A 138 7.04 -2.87 -11.53
C GLU A 138 7.75 -2.40 -10.26
N PHE A 139 7.10 -1.57 -9.43
CA PHE A 139 7.61 -1.18 -8.11
C PHE A 139 7.89 -2.39 -7.23
N ASN A 140 6.96 -3.34 -7.14
CA ASN A 140 7.15 -4.55 -6.34
C ASN A 140 8.29 -5.43 -6.88
N GLN A 141 8.46 -5.49 -8.21
CA GLN A 141 9.57 -6.23 -8.82
C GLN A 141 10.93 -5.63 -8.47
N LEU A 142 11.05 -4.29 -8.48
CA LEU A 142 12.28 -3.59 -8.07
C LEU A 142 12.59 -3.83 -6.60
N ASN A 143 11.58 -3.69 -5.73
CA ASN A 143 11.71 -3.97 -4.30
C ASN A 143 12.14 -5.42 -4.01
N ASP A 144 11.57 -6.39 -4.73
CA ASP A 144 11.96 -7.80 -4.61
C ASP A 144 13.38 -8.07 -5.11
N ALA A 145 13.84 -7.37 -6.16
CA ALA A 145 15.20 -7.49 -6.68
C ALA A 145 16.24 -6.99 -5.66
N ASP A 146 15.93 -5.92 -4.94
CA ASP A 146 16.81 -5.32 -3.94
C ASP A 146 16.68 -5.97 -2.55
N ALA A 147 15.70 -6.86 -2.35
CA ALA A 147 15.43 -7.46 -1.04
C ALA A 147 16.62 -8.25 -0.46
N GLY A 148 17.51 -8.77 -1.32
CA GLY A 148 18.71 -9.50 -0.91
C GLY A 148 19.91 -8.62 -0.56
N LEU A 149 19.83 -7.31 -0.75
CA LEU A 149 20.89 -6.37 -0.40
C LEU A 149 20.92 -6.12 1.12
N GLU A 150 22.11 -5.82 1.63
CA GLU A 150 22.31 -5.32 3.00
C GLU A 150 21.40 -4.12 3.28
N ILE A 151 20.85 -4.01 4.48
CA ILE A 151 19.84 -2.99 4.80
C ILE A 151 20.35 -1.56 4.55
N ASN A 152 21.63 -1.31 4.83
CA ASN A 152 22.30 -0.02 4.64
C ASN A 152 22.60 0.31 3.17
N ALA A 153 22.43 -0.65 2.26
CA ALA A 153 22.56 -0.43 0.82
C ALA A 153 21.20 -0.10 0.15
N ARG A 154 20.13 0.05 0.93
CA ARG A 154 18.77 0.31 0.43
C ARG A 154 18.19 1.54 1.12
N ASN A 155 17.33 2.25 0.39
CA ASN A 155 16.57 3.36 0.93
C ASN A 155 15.08 3.01 0.94
N GLY A 156 14.38 3.40 2.00
CA GLY A 156 12.93 3.31 2.04
C GLY A 156 12.32 4.26 1.02
N VAL A 157 11.49 3.74 0.12
CA VAL A 157 10.75 4.55 -0.86
C VAL A 157 9.26 4.31 -0.65
N THR A 158 8.50 5.39 -0.57
CA THR A 158 7.03 5.35 -0.56
C THR A 158 6.51 6.04 -1.80
N LEU A 159 5.75 5.29 -2.61
CA LEU A 159 5.08 5.80 -3.80
C LEU A 159 3.57 5.79 -3.60
N VAL A 160 2.93 6.95 -3.73
CA VAL A 160 1.47 7.08 -3.70
C VAL A 160 0.98 7.39 -5.11
N LEU A 161 0.14 6.50 -5.65
CA LEU A 161 -0.52 6.69 -6.93
C LEU A 161 -2.01 6.91 -6.70
N ALA A 162 -2.54 8.03 -7.18
CA ALA A 162 -3.97 8.33 -7.09
C ALA A 162 -4.46 8.98 -8.39
N MET A 163 -5.61 8.50 -8.87
CA MET A 163 -6.35 9.13 -9.96
C MET A 163 -7.79 9.35 -9.48
N ARG A 164 -8.28 10.58 -9.63
CA ARG A 164 -9.65 10.95 -9.29
C ARG A 164 -10.22 11.91 -10.32
N ASP A 165 -11.52 12.04 -10.32
CA ASP A 165 -12.21 13.05 -11.10
C ASP A 165 -11.85 14.47 -10.64
N TRP A 166 -11.82 15.40 -11.59
CA TRP A 166 -11.55 16.81 -11.33
C TRP A 166 -12.77 17.50 -10.71
N GLN A 167 -13.05 17.18 -9.44
CA GLN A 167 -14.16 17.74 -8.67
C GLN A 167 -13.73 18.08 -7.25
N TYR A 168 -13.11 19.23 -7.05
CA TYR A 168 -12.69 19.70 -5.72
C TYR A 168 -13.76 20.55 -5.04
N ASN A 169 -13.84 20.42 -3.71
CA ASN A 169 -14.74 21.22 -2.88
C ASN A 169 -14.47 22.72 -3.01
N ALA A 170 -13.19 23.11 -3.12
CA ALA A 170 -12.77 24.49 -3.32
C ALA A 170 -13.39 25.13 -4.57
N PHE A 171 -13.71 24.32 -5.60
CA PHE A 171 -14.28 24.82 -6.85
C PHE A 171 -15.79 24.60 -6.98
N LYS A 172 -16.45 24.06 -5.94
CA LYS A 172 -17.91 23.87 -5.93
C LYS A 172 -18.72 25.12 -6.27
N PRO A 173 -18.36 26.33 -5.79
CA PRO A 173 -19.08 27.55 -6.16
C PRO A 173 -19.01 27.89 -7.66
N PHE A 174 -17.98 27.39 -8.37
CA PHE A 174 -17.76 27.68 -9.79
C PHE A 174 -18.37 26.62 -10.72
N TYR A 175 -18.86 25.49 -10.19
CA TYR A 175 -19.51 24.49 -11.04
C TYR A 175 -20.87 25.00 -11.53
N VAL A 176 -21.03 25.02 -12.85
CA VAL A 176 -22.36 25.13 -13.44
C VAL A 176 -23.16 23.91 -12.99
N LYS A 177 -24.27 24.13 -12.27
CA LYS A 177 -25.20 23.05 -11.91
C LYS A 177 -25.61 22.35 -13.21
N LYS A 178 -25.30 21.06 -13.34
CA LYS A 178 -25.76 20.27 -14.51
C LYS A 178 -27.27 20.46 -14.65
N PRO A 179 -27.79 20.79 -15.85
CA PRO A 179 -29.22 20.82 -16.06
C PRO A 179 -29.79 19.45 -15.68
N ARG A 180 -30.86 19.43 -14.88
CA ARG A 180 -31.56 18.20 -14.47
C ARG A 180 -32.08 17.50 -15.72
N THR A 181 -31.33 16.55 -16.27
CA THR A 181 -31.85 15.62 -17.26
C THR A 181 -32.84 14.68 -16.56
N ARG A 182 -34.11 14.74 -17.00
CA ARG A 182 -35.19 13.89 -16.50
C ARG A 182 -34.94 12.43 -16.92
N ARG A 183 -35.04 11.54 -15.93
CA ARG A 183 -35.32 10.08 -15.96
C ARG A 183 -34.37 9.17 -16.77
N GLY A 184 -33.70 8.29 -16.01
CA GLY A 184 -33.95 6.85 -16.09
C GLY A 184 -32.94 6.02 -16.85
N VAL A 185 -31.93 5.47 -16.15
CA VAL A 185 -31.58 4.05 -16.20
C VAL A 185 -31.02 3.67 -14.83
N ASN A 186 -31.59 2.62 -14.25
CA ASN A 186 -31.18 2.01 -13.00
C ASN A 186 -29.84 1.28 -13.24
N ALA A 187 -28.71 1.79 -12.73
CA ALA A 187 -27.44 1.08 -12.77
C ALA A 187 -27.27 0.28 -11.48
N ALA A 188 -27.99 -0.84 -11.41
CA ALA A 188 -27.60 -1.93 -10.53
C ALA A 188 -26.31 -2.56 -11.09
N SER A 189 -25.36 -2.82 -10.19
CA SER A 189 -24.35 -3.88 -10.27
C SER A 189 -23.33 -3.83 -11.40
N ILE A 190 -22.12 -3.29 -11.15
CA ILE A 190 -20.84 -3.91 -11.60
C ILE A 190 -19.71 -3.53 -10.62
N PHE A 191 -19.62 -4.24 -9.49
CA PHE A 191 -18.31 -4.53 -8.89
C PHE A 191 -17.91 -5.89 -9.44
N HIS A 192 -16.90 -5.93 -10.31
CA HIS A 192 -16.17 -7.17 -10.61
C HIS A 192 -14.70 -6.88 -10.34
N GLY A 193 -14.18 -7.57 -9.33
CA GLY A 193 -12.76 -7.72 -9.10
C GLY A 193 -12.13 -8.44 -10.29
N VAL A 194 -10.91 -8.03 -10.60
CA VAL A 194 -10.07 -8.63 -11.63
C VAL A 194 -9.46 -9.91 -11.09
N ALA A 195 -9.50 -10.96 -11.90
CA ALA A 195 -8.59 -12.09 -11.86
C ALA A 195 -7.37 -11.78 -12.75
#